data_AF-A0A814M5M1-F1
#
_entry.id   AF-A0A814M5M1-F1
#
_cell.length_a   1.000
_cell.length_b   1.000
_cell.length_c   1.000
_cell.angle_alpha   90.00
_cell.angle_beta   90.00
_cell.angle_gamma   90.00
#
_symmetry.space_group_name_H-M   'P 1'
#
loop_
_entity.id
_entity.type
_entity.pdbx_description
1 polymer ?
#
loop_
_entity_poly.entity_id
_entity_poly.type
_entity_poly.pdbx_seq_one_letter_code
_entity_poly.pdbx_strand_id
1 'polypeptide(L)'
;MFLLIGILSFVGIVNADPRCPFQSCSSTYYTGGCHINCYSKEFPDVGPINFDKIQYLSFHSLENIPKNAFQGLNIYQLLINSQNLTQIDDGVFENVRNIDRIYFNGIKNFHFFFENNLIQALSNMTSYLSLSNAGLNNNSVIPIINKLKTWTRLRSLTISNNNFSHFSYDFTNFTILSSLELSNNLIETFDIKSNQLNSLNLYYNKIEKLEKEMFVYLPNL
;
A
#
# COMPACT_ATOMS: atom_id res chain seq x y z
N MET A 1 43.43 24.56 18.14
CA MET A 1 42.91 23.39 18.90
C MET A 1 41.41 23.58 19.06
N PHE A 2 40.63 23.17 18.05
CA PHE A 2 39.16 23.17 18.13
C PHE A 2 38.75 21.71 18.32
N LEU A 3 38.24 21.38 19.51
CA LEU A 3 37.53 20.14 19.74
C LEU A 3 36.15 20.28 19.06
N LEU A 4 35.92 19.51 17.99
CA LEU A 4 34.56 19.17 17.59
C LEU A 4 33.99 18.23 18.66
N ILE A 5 33.08 18.75 19.47
CA ILE A 5 32.22 17.93 20.33
C ILE A 5 31.18 17.30 19.40
N GLY A 6 31.36 16.01 19.10
CA GLY A 6 30.39 15.22 18.37
C GLY A 6 29.05 15.27 19.09
N ILE A 7 28.02 15.69 18.37
CA ILE A 7 26.64 15.58 18.81
C ILE A 7 26.32 14.09 18.85
N LEU A 8 26.40 13.50 20.04
CA LEU A 8 25.76 12.23 20.35
C LEU A 8 24.26 12.46 20.25
N SER A 9 23.69 12.26 19.07
CA SER A 9 22.25 12.06 18.95
C SER A 9 21.89 10.84 19.79
N PHE A 10 20.98 11.03 20.74
CA PHE A 10 20.38 9.95 21.51
C PHE A 10 19.69 8.98 20.53
N VAL A 11 20.40 7.94 20.11
CA VAL A 11 19.77 6.77 19.49
C VAL A 11 19.09 6.05 20.65
N GLY A 12 17.80 6.29 20.83
CA GLY A 12 16.97 5.46 21.70
C GLY A 12 17.23 4.01 21.32
N ILE A 13 17.45 3.14 22.31
CA ILE A 13 17.80 1.73 22.09
C ILE A 13 16.74 1.13 21.18
N VAL A 14 17.11 0.93 19.91
CA VAL A 14 16.25 0.24 18.95
C VAL A 14 16.43 -1.24 19.25
N ASN A 15 15.38 -1.88 19.77
CA ASN A 15 15.36 -3.33 19.91
C ASN A 15 15.21 -3.93 18.51
N ALA A 16 16.34 -4.22 17.86
CA ALA A 16 16.40 -4.90 16.58
C ALA A 16 16.80 -6.36 16.77
N ASP A 17 16.02 -7.30 16.24
CA ASP A 17 16.39 -8.70 16.17
C ASP A 17 17.49 -8.87 15.10
N PRO A 18 18.65 -9.46 15.44
CA PRO A 18 19.79 -9.57 14.53
C PRO A 18 19.51 -10.48 13.31
N ARG A 19 18.43 -11.28 13.35
CA ARG A 19 18.01 -12.12 12.22
C ARG A 19 17.22 -11.33 11.17
N CYS A 20 16.73 -10.15 11.51
CA CYS A 20 15.89 -9.34 10.64
C CYS A 20 16.71 -8.33 9.82
N PRO A 21 16.23 -7.92 8.64
CA PRO A 21 16.81 -6.77 7.94
C PRO A 21 16.52 -5.47 8.71
N PHE A 22 17.08 -4.37 8.24
CA PHE A 22 16.81 -3.02 8.75
C PHE A 22 17.16 -2.88 10.23
N GLN A 23 18.45 -3.03 10.56
CA GLN A 23 18.95 -3.00 11.95
C GLN A 23 18.74 -1.66 12.67
N SER A 24 18.45 -0.57 11.94
CA SER A 24 18.05 0.72 12.51
C SER A 24 16.55 0.79 12.86
N CYS A 25 15.77 -0.26 12.59
CA CYS A 25 14.35 -0.36 12.90
C CYS A 25 14.08 -1.30 14.06
N SER A 26 12.99 -1.06 14.78
CA SER A 26 12.53 -1.96 15.83
C SER A 26 12.04 -3.25 15.18
N SER A 27 12.54 -4.40 15.63
CA SER A 27 12.17 -5.68 15.07
C SER A 27 12.14 -6.82 16.07
N THR A 28 11.27 -7.78 15.80
CA THR A 28 11.17 -9.05 16.50
C THR A 28 11.07 -10.19 15.49
N TYR A 29 11.54 -11.37 15.88
CA TYR A 29 11.43 -12.58 15.07
C TYR A 29 10.76 -13.70 15.87
N TYR A 30 9.69 -14.26 15.30
CA TYR A 30 8.98 -15.43 15.82
C TYR A 30 8.51 -16.33 14.68
N THR A 31 7.74 -17.38 15.00
CA THR A 31 7.22 -18.34 14.02
C THR A 31 6.40 -17.62 12.95
N GLY A 32 6.98 -17.47 11.75
CA GLY A 32 6.35 -16.76 10.62
C GLY A 32 7.24 -15.70 9.96
N GLY A 33 8.30 -15.24 10.63
CA GLY A 33 9.29 -14.32 10.08
C GLY A 33 9.41 -13.01 10.86
N CYS A 34 10.01 -12.01 10.22
CA CYS A 34 10.29 -10.72 10.85
C CYS A 34 9.06 -9.81 10.95
N HIS A 35 8.93 -9.14 12.09
CA HIS A 35 8.01 -8.03 12.32
C HIS A 35 8.81 -6.76 12.57
N ILE A 36 8.74 -5.81 11.65
CA ILE A 36 9.65 -4.67 11.57
C ILE A 36 8.85 -3.36 11.54
N ASN A 37 9.22 -2.43 12.42
CA ASN A 37 8.67 -1.09 12.50
C ASN A 37 9.79 -0.06 12.38
N CYS A 38 9.76 0.70 11.29
CA CYS A 38 10.68 1.78 11.00
C CYS A 38 9.99 3.13 11.23
N TYR A 39 10.68 4.01 11.95
CA TYR A 39 10.18 5.36 12.29
C TYR A 39 11.09 6.48 11.78
N SER A 40 12.19 6.12 11.10
CA SER A 40 13.10 7.09 10.49
C SER A 40 12.46 7.78 9.28
N LYS A 41 12.93 9.01 9.03
CA LYS A 41 12.64 9.78 7.81
C LYS A 41 13.42 9.27 6.61
N GLU A 42 14.61 8.75 6.87
CA GLU A 42 15.48 8.16 5.86
C GLU A 42 15.14 6.69 5.67
N PHE A 43 15.27 6.21 4.44
CA PHE A 43 15.12 4.79 4.16
C PHE A 43 16.28 4.02 4.82
N PRO A 44 16.01 3.04 5.68
CA PRO A 44 17.05 2.32 6.42
C PRO A 44 17.84 1.38 5.51
N ASP A 45 19.11 1.18 5.84
CA ASP A 45 19.93 0.15 5.21
C ASP A 45 19.29 -1.23 5.41
N VAL A 46 19.16 -1.99 4.32
CA VAL A 46 18.54 -3.32 4.33
C VAL A 46 19.30 -4.29 5.25
N GLY A 47 20.63 -4.14 5.34
CA GLY A 47 21.49 -5.08 6.05
C GLY A 47 21.55 -6.46 5.35
N PRO A 48 22.11 -7.49 6.00
CA PRO A 48 22.24 -8.81 5.41
C PRO A 48 20.88 -9.48 5.18
N ILE A 49 20.60 -9.89 3.94
CA ILE A 49 19.41 -10.65 3.56
C ILE A 49 19.66 -12.13 3.85
N ASN A 50 19.60 -12.54 5.12
CA ASN A 50 19.81 -13.93 5.55
C ASN A 50 18.56 -14.54 6.19
N PHE A 51 17.38 -14.14 5.69
CA PHE A 51 16.07 -14.55 6.21
C PHE A 51 15.09 -14.83 5.07
N ASP A 52 14.18 -15.76 5.33
CA ASP A 52 13.27 -16.27 4.29
C ASP A 52 12.06 -15.37 4.05
N LYS A 53 11.55 -14.69 5.10
CA LYS A 53 10.27 -13.96 5.05
C LYS A 53 10.19 -12.81 6.06
N ILE A 54 9.67 -11.67 5.62
CA ILE A 54 9.21 -10.57 6.47
C ILE A 54 7.69 -10.68 6.56
N GLN A 55 7.19 -11.00 7.74
CA GLN A 55 5.76 -11.18 7.96
C GLN A 55 5.04 -9.82 8.02
N TYR A 56 5.70 -8.79 8.55
CA TYR A 56 5.18 -7.42 8.59
C TYR A 56 6.34 -6.43 8.51
N LEU A 57 6.30 -5.52 7.54
CA LEU A 57 7.24 -4.42 7.38
C LEU A 57 6.47 -3.11 7.34
N SER A 58 6.81 -2.18 8.22
CA SER A 58 6.14 -0.88 8.27
C SER A 58 7.10 0.29 8.38
N PHE A 59 6.74 1.37 7.71
CA PHE A 59 7.44 2.64 7.73
C PHE A 59 6.45 3.75 8.08
N HIS A 60 6.81 4.64 9.01
CA HIS A 60 5.88 5.63 9.57
C HIS A 60 6.24 7.10 9.31
N SER A 61 7.45 7.37 8.80
CA SER A 61 7.96 8.74 8.71
C SER A 61 8.75 9.03 7.43
N LEU A 62 8.83 8.08 6.48
CA LEU A 62 9.71 8.21 5.31
C LEU A 62 9.42 9.50 4.53
N GLU A 63 10.48 10.20 4.16
CA GLU A 63 10.43 11.35 3.24
C GLU A 63 10.71 10.88 1.81
N ASN A 64 11.55 9.86 1.62
CA ASN A 64 11.88 9.32 0.30
C ASN A 64 11.99 7.78 0.32
N ILE A 65 11.64 7.12 -0.79
CA ILE A 65 11.88 5.68 -1.00
C ILE A 65 12.80 5.51 -2.23
N PRO A 66 14.02 4.97 -2.06
CA PRO A 66 14.98 4.87 -3.13
C PRO A 66 14.68 3.71 -4.09
N LYS A 67 15.23 3.78 -5.30
CA LYS A 67 15.25 2.65 -6.25
C LYS A 67 15.82 1.40 -5.56
N ASN A 68 15.27 0.22 -5.88
CA ASN A 68 15.66 -1.07 -5.28
C ASN A 68 15.44 -1.20 -3.77
N ALA A 69 14.67 -0.30 -3.13
CA ALA A 69 14.37 -0.32 -1.70
C ALA A 69 13.94 -1.70 -1.17
N PHE A 70 13.19 -2.47 -1.97
CA PHE A 70 12.68 -3.79 -1.57
C PHE A 70 13.32 -4.96 -2.34
N GLN A 71 14.47 -4.73 -2.97
CA GLN A 71 15.17 -5.74 -3.75
C GLN A 71 15.49 -6.98 -2.93
N GLY A 72 15.16 -8.16 -3.47
CA GLY A 72 15.46 -9.44 -2.82
C GLY A 72 14.63 -9.72 -1.56
N LEU A 73 13.66 -8.89 -1.20
CA LEU A 73 12.82 -9.12 -0.04
C LEU A 73 11.61 -10.01 -0.37
N ASN A 74 11.21 -10.83 0.59
CA ASN A 74 9.97 -11.61 0.56
C ASN A 74 9.07 -11.10 1.68
N ILE A 75 8.10 -10.26 1.33
CA ILE A 75 7.25 -9.53 2.26
C ILE A 75 5.84 -10.11 2.18
N TYR A 76 5.23 -10.41 3.32
CA TYR A 76 3.81 -10.72 3.36
C TYR A 76 2.99 -9.43 3.39
N GLN A 77 3.31 -8.52 4.30
CA GLN A 77 2.59 -7.26 4.45
C GLN A 77 3.56 -6.08 4.55
N LEU A 78 3.39 -5.13 3.63
CA LEU A 78 4.09 -3.85 3.60
C LEU A 78 3.12 -2.72 3.93
N LEU A 79 3.43 -1.92 4.96
CA LEU A 79 2.74 -0.68 5.28
C LEU A 79 3.69 0.50 5.10
N ILE A 80 3.35 1.42 4.21
CA ILE A 80 3.97 2.75 4.16
C ILE A 80 2.95 3.75 4.65
N ASN A 81 3.20 4.32 5.83
CA ASN A 81 2.44 5.41 6.39
C ASN A 81 3.34 6.65 6.40
N SER A 82 3.06 7.63 5.55
CA SER A 82 3.79 8.90 5.60
C SER A 82 3.00 10.00 4.90
N GLN A 83 2.84 11.12 5.60
CA GLN A 83 2.27 12.35 5.05
C GLN A 83 3.33 13.26 4.42
N ASN A 84 4.61 12.97 4.66
CA ASN A 84 5.75 13.78 4.22
C ASN A 84 6.56 13.10 3.12
N LEU A 85 6.04 12.00 2.55
CA LEU A 85 6.71 11.29 1.47
C LEU A 85 6.69 12.14 0.20
N THR A 86 7.84 12.71 -0.13
CA THR A 86 8.04 13.61 -1.27
C THR A 86 8.45 12.89 -2.53
N GLN A 87 9.21 11.80 -2.41
CA GLN A 87 9.77 11.07 -3.55
C GLN A 87 9.64 9.56 -3.36
N ILE A 88 9.21 8.89 -4.42
CA ILE A 88 9.27 7.43 -4.57
C ILE A 88 9.97 7.24 -5.90
N ASP A 89 11.18 6.71 -5.87
CA ASP A 89 11.98 6.53 -7.08
C ASP A 89 11.41 5.44 -7.99
N ASP A 90 11.68 5.60 -9.29
CA ASP A 90 11.39 4.57 -10.27
C ASP A 90 12.14 3.27 -9.93
N GLY A 91 11.44 2.13 -10.02
CA GLY A 91 12.02 0.82 -9.71
C GLY A 91 12.18 0.50 -8.21
N VAL A 92 11.41 1.15 -7.33
CA VAL A 92 11.35 0.80 -5.88
C VAL A 92 11.06 -0.69 -5.61
N PHE A 93 10.28 -1.35 -6.48
CA PHE A 93 9.93 -2.77 -6.37
C PHE A 93 10.72 -3.68 -7.31
N GLU A 94 11.77 -3.17 -7.94
CA GLU A 94 12.58 -3.96 -8.86
C GLU A 94 13.21 -5.16 -8.12
N ASN A 95 13.07 -6.37 -8.70
CA ASN A 95 13.59 -7.62 -8.16
C ASN A 95 13.14 -7.97 -6.72
N VAL A 96 11.96 -7.51 -6.28
CA VAL A 96 11.34 -8.03 -5.06
C VAL A 96 10.88 -9.48 -5.28
N ARG A 97 11.09 -10.37 -4.29
CA ARG A 97 10.73 -11.79 -4.41
C ARG A 97 9.22 -12.00 -4.32
N ASN A 98 8.58 -11.30 -3.40
CA ASN A 98 7.12 -11.34 -3.20
C ASN A 98 6.67 -10.17 -2.32
N ILE A 99 5.50 -9.60 -2.62
CA ILE A 99 4.71 -8.76 -1.71
C ILE A 99 3.24 -9.15 -1.84
N ASP A 100 2.63 -9.71 -0.79
CA ASP A 100 1.22 -10.14 -0.85
C ASP A 100 0.24 -8.98 -0.56
N ARG A 101 0.58 -8.12 0.40
CA ARG A 101 -0.30 -7.03 0.85
C ARG A 101 0.46 -5.72 0.92
N ILE A 102 -0.11 -4.69 0.29
CA ILE A 102 0.46 -3.34 0.28
C ILE A 102 -0.56 -2.35 0.83
N TYR A 103 -0.13 -1.60 1.83
CA TYR A 103 -0.91 -0.54 2.44
C TYR A 103 -0.16 0.77 2.29
N PHE A 104 -0.68 1.67 1.47
CA PHE A 104 -0.22 3.04 1.33
C PHE A 104 -1.18 3.95 2.10
N ASN A 105 -0.67 4.63 3.12
CA ASN A 105 -1.43 5.51 3.98
C ASN A 105 -0.81 6.91 4.01
N GLY A 106 -1.59 7.94 3.69
CA GLY A 106 -1.11 9.32 3.70
C GLY A 106 -0.30 9.75 2.46
N ILE A 107 -0.07 8.84 1.51
CA ILE A 107 0.73 9.10 0.30
C ILE A 107 -0.09 9.89 -0.70
N LYS A 108 0.45 11.01 -1.18
CA LYS A 108 -0.24 11.91 -2.13
C LYS A 108 0.26 11.78 -3.57
N ASN A 109 1.47 11.26 -3.77
CA ASN A 109 2.06 11.09 -5.10
C ASN A 109 2.03 9.61 -5.50
N PHE A 110 1.31 9.30 -6.58
CA PHE A 110 1.17 7.95 -7.14
C PHE A 110 1.80 7.81 -8.52
N HIS A 111 2.75 8.68 -8.90
CA HIS A 111 3.38 8.62 -10.21
C HIS A 111 4.02 7.24 -10.51
N PHE A 112 4.58 6.60 -9.48
CA PHE A 112 5.20 5.28 -9.56
C PHE A 112 4.25 4.16 -10.06
N PHE A 113 2.93 4.31 -9.91
CA PHE A 113 1.94 3.36 -10.48
C PHE A 113 1.90 3.36 -12.01
N PHE A 114 2.43 4.39 -12.67
CA PHE A 114 2.37 4.54 -14.12
C PHE A 114 3.60 3.94 -14.81
N GLU A 115 4.61 3.54 -14.05
CA GLU A 115 5.79 2.85 -14.54
C GLU A 115 5.50 1.40 -14.92
N ASN A 116 6.11 0.94 -16.01
CA ASN A 116 5.99 -0.45 -16.45
C ASN A 116 6.66 -1.43 -15.47
N ASN A 117 7.74 -1.01 -14.82
CA ASN A 117 8.49 -1.84 -13.86
C ASN A 117 7.62 -2.25 -12.67
N LEU A 118 6.76 -1.35 -12.18
CA LEU A 118 5.83 -1.67 -11.10
C LEU A 118 4.82 -2.74 -11.51
N ILE A 119 4.22 -2.63 -12.70
CA ILE A 119 3.26 -3.63 -13.18
C ILE A 119 3.95 -4.99 -13.31
N GLN A 120 5.13 -5.04 -13.90
CA GLN A 120 5.90 -6.29 -14.04
C GLN A 120 6.26 -6.90 -12.68
N ALA A 121 6.64 -6.07 -11.72
CA ALA A 121 7.05 -6.53 -10.40
C ALA A 121 5.87 -7.01 -9.53
N LEU A 122 4.72 -6.33 -9.53
CA LEU A 122 3.69 -6.54 -8.51
C LEU A 122 2.43 -7.27 -8.98
N SER A 123 2.15 -7.27 -10.28
CA SER A 123 0.85 -7.70 -10.84
C SER A 123 0.49 -9.16 -10.56
N ASN A 124 1.48 -10.03 -10.39
CA ASN A 124 1.29 -11.46 -10.18
C ASN A 124 1.60 -11.93 -8.74
N MET A 125 1.77 -11.00 -7.78
CA MET A 125 2.07 -11.33 -6.38
C MET A 125 1.16 -10.61 -5.37
N THR A 126 0.73 -9.38 -5.67
CA THR A 126 -0.06 -8.59 -4.72
C THR A 126 -1.53 -9.01 -4.74
N SER A 127 -2.02 -9.52 -3.60
CA SER A 127 -3.41 -9.92 -3.42
C SER A 127 -4.28 -8.82 -2.82
N TYR A 128 -3.69 -7.89 -2.06
CA TYR A 128 -4.39 -6.81 -1.36
C TYR A 128 -3.67 -5.48 -1.55
N LEU A 129 -4.40 -4.46 -1.99
CA LEU A 129 -3.88 -3.10 -2.12
C LEU A 129 -4.79 -2.10 -1.41
N SER A 130 -4.22 -1.27 -0.56
CA SER A 130 -4.91 -0.16 0.12
C SER A 130 -4.26 1.17 -0.21
N LEU A 131 -5.05 2.16 -0.63
CA LEU A 131 -4.67 3.54 -0.89
C LEU A 131 -5.54 4.47 -0.03
N SER A 132 -5.16 4.67 1.22
CA SER A 132 -6.00 5.37 2.22
C SER A 132 -5.39 6.71 2.64
N ASN A 133 -6.24 7.65 3.05
CA ASN A 133 -5.84 8.99 3.53
C ASN A 133 -4.96 9.75 2.51
N ALA A 134 -5.21 9.54 1.22
CA ALA A 134 -4.40 10.05 0.15
C ALA A 134 -5.00 11.29 -0.54
N GLY A 135 -6.22 11.69 -0.12
CA GLY A 135 -6.97 12.76 -0.78
C GLY A 135 -7.43 12.38 -2.19
N LEU A 136 -7.56 11.08 -2.47
CA LEU A 136 -8.02 10.59 -3.76
C LEU A 136 -9.48 10.97 -4.02
N ASN A 137 -9.81 11.16 -5.29
CA ASN A 137 -11.18 11.31 -5.78
C ASN A 137 -11.32 10.50 -7.07
N ASN A 138 -12.51 10.49 -7.66
CA ASN A 138 -12.80 9.64 -8.82
C ASN A 138 -11.83 9.91 -9.99
N ASN A 139 -11.48 11.17 -10.24
CA ASN A 139 -10.60 11.57 -11.33
C ASN A 139 -9.14 11.15 -11.11
N SER A 140 -8.65 11.21 -9.87
CA SER A 140 -7.26 10.83 -9.56
C SER A 140 -7.07 9.33 -9.39
N VAL A 141 -8.09 8.58 -8.97
CA VAL A 141 -7.97 7.14 -8.75
C VAL A 141 -8.13 6.31 -10.03
N ILE A 142 -8.97 6.73 -10.99
CA ILE A 142 -9.26 5.96 -12.21
C ILE A 142 -7.99 5.59 -12.99
N PRO A 143 -7.04 6.51 -13.23
CA PRO A 143 -5.79 6.18 -13.91
C PRO A 143 -4.98 5.10 -13.17
N ILE A 144 -5.02 5.07 -11.83
CA ILE A 144 -4.38 4.04 -11.01
C ILE A 144 -5.10 2.70 -11.18
N ILE A 145 -6.43 2.67 -11.04
CA ILE A 145 -7.23 1.44 -11.20
C ILE A 145 -7.03 0.82 -12.60
N ASN A 146 -6.91 1.65 -13.63
CA ASN A 146 -6.63 1.18 -15.00
C ASN A 146 -5.30 0.43 -15.14
N LYS A 147 -4.32 0.67 -14.28
CA LYS A 147 -3.07 -0.10 -14.21
C LYS A 147 -3.28 -1.41 -13.44
N LEU A 148 -4.07 -1.36 -12.37
CA LEU A 148 -4.39 -2.52 -11.52
C LEU A 148 -5.19 -3.61 -12.22
N LYS A 149 -5.89 -3.32 -13.34
CA LYS A 149 -6.63 -4.34 -14.11
C LYS A 149 -5.75 -5.52 -14.58
N THR A 150 -4.43 -5.29 -14.67
CA THR A 150 -3.45 -6.31 -15.05
C THR A 150 -3.01 -7.19 -13.88
N TRP A 151 -3.43 -6.86 -12.65
CA TRP A 151 -3.01 -7.54 -11.44
C TRP A 151 -3.83 -8.82 -11.24
N THR A 152 -3.27 -9.92 -11.75
CA THR A 152 -3.91 -11.25 -11.77
C THR A 152 -4.12 -11.90 -10.41
N ARG A 153 -3.58 -11.32 -9.32
CA ARG A 153 -3.79 -11.78 -7.94
C ARG A 153 -4.60 -10.84 -7.06
N LEU A 154 -4.94 -9.63 -7.53
CA LEU A 154 -5.64 -8.63 -6.72
C LEU A 154 -7.08 -9.05 -6.41
N ARG A 155 -7.33 -9.41 -5.14
CA ARG A 155 -8.64 -9.86 -4.63
C ARG A 155 -9.39 -8.76 -3.90
N SER A 156 -8.67 -7.81 -3.31
CA SER A 156 -9.26 -6.73 -2.54
C SER A 156 -8.56 -5.41 -2.82
N LEU A 157 -9.36 -4.38 -3.09
CA LEU A 157 -8.94 -3.01 -3.27
C LEU A 157 -9.59 -2.14 -2.20
N THR A 158 -8.77 -1.45 -1.42
CA THR A 158 -9.21 -0.47 -0.43
C THR A 158 -8.83 0.93 -0.86
N ILE A 159 -9.82 1.80 -0.96
CA ILE A 159 -9.67 3.24 -1.23
C ILE A 159 -10.48 4.06 -0.23
N SER A 160 -10.61 3.54 0.99
CA SER A 160 -11.27 4.17 2.13
C SER A 160 -10.52 5.41 2.64
N ASN A 161 -11.22 6.28 3.37
CA ASN A 161 -10.64 7.52 3.94
C ASN A 161 -10.06 8.44 2.87
N ASN A 162 -10.86 8.77 1.86
CA ASN A 162 -10.50 9.67 0.77
C ASN A 162 -11.64 10.69 0.55
N ASN A 163 -11.66 11.35 -0.60
CA ASN A 163 -12.53 12.48 -0.89
C ASN A 163 -13.52 12.16 -2.03
N PHE A 164 -13.99 10.91 -2.14
CA PHE A 164 -14.97 10.54 -3.17
C PHE A 164 -16.35 11.12 -2.83
N SER A 165 -16.85 12.09 -3.60
CA SER A 165 -18.24 12.55 -3.54
C SER A 165 -19.18 11.68 -4.40
N HIS A 166 -18.62 11.09 -5.45
CA HIS A 166 -19.21 10.02 -6.22
C HIS A 166 -18.12 8.99 -6.52
N PHE A 167 -18.51 7.75 -6.86
CA PHE A 167 -17.57 6.75 -7.35
C PHE A 167 -18.18 5.98 -8.51
N SER A 168 -17.48 5.94 -9.65
CA SER A 168 -17.93 5.16 -10.81
C SER A 168 -16.78 4.47 -11.51
N TYR A 169 -16.90 3.16 -11.68
CA TYR A 169 -15.93 2.36 -12.40
C TYR A 169 -16.51 1.00 -12.86
N ASP A 170 -16.04 0.52 -14.01
CA ASP A 170 -16.38 -0.79 -14.55
C ASP A 170 -15.26 -1.81 -14.26
N PHE A 171 -15.50 -2.66 -13.25
CA PHE A 171 -14.60 -3.74 -12.84
C PHE A 171 -14.85 -5.06 -13.58
N THR A 172 -15.66 -5.11 -14.64
CA THR A 172 -15.94 -6.36 -15.38
C THR A 172 -14.68 -7.04 -15.94
N ASN A 173 -13.62 -6.26 -16.20
CA ASN A 173 -12.32 -6.77 -16.65
C ASN A 173 -11.42 -7.30 -15.51
N PHE A 174 -11.80 -7.12 -14.24
CA PHE A 174 -11.08 -7.69 -13.11
C PHE A 174 -11.59 -9.11 -12.85
N THR A 175 -10.77 -10.11 -13.14
CA THR A 175 -11.20 -11.51 -13.16
C THR A 175 -11.38 -12.13 -11.77
N ILE A 176 -10.80 -11.54 -10.73
CA ILE A 176 -10.78 -12.12 -9.38
C ILE A 176 -10.98 -11.11 -8.25
N LEU A 177 -11.20 -9.83 -8.57
CA LEU A 177 -11.43 -8.80 -7.56
C LEU A 177 -12.81 -9.02 -6.94
N SER A 178 -12.83 -9.44 -5.67
CA SER A 178 -14.05 -9.83 -4.96
C SER A 178 -14.47 -8.83 -3.88
N SER A 179 -13.53 -8.01 -3.37
CA SER A 179 -13.78 -7.02 -2.32
C SER A 179 -13.37 -5.62 -2.76
N LEU A 180 -14.27 -4.66 -2.57
CA LEU A 180 -14.03 -3.23 -2.75
C LEU A 180 -14.42 -2.47 -1.49
N GLU A 181 -13.44 -1.80 -0.88
CA GLU A 181 -13.63 -1.02 0.34
C GLU A 181 -13.58 0.48 0.03
N LEU A 182 -14.72 1.16 0.18
CA LEU A 182 -14.96 2.58 -0.11
C LEU A 182 -15.42 3.35 1.14
N SER A 183 -15.23 2.77 2.32
CA SER A 183 -15.70 3.35 3.58
C SER A 183 -15.01 4.68 3.93
N ASN A 184 -15.65 5.51 4.75
CA ASN A 184 -15.14 6.81 5.18
C ASN A 184 -14.80 7.71 3.99
N ASN A 185 -15.79 7.96 3.14
CA ASN A 185 -15.69 8.91 2.03
C ASN A 185 -16.88 9.87 2.11
N LEU A 186 -17.14 10.61 1.03
CA LEU A 186 -18.24 11.57 0.94
C LEU A 186 -19.27 11.11 -0.11
N ILE A 187 -19.35 9.80 -0.39
CA ILE A 187 -20.08 9.27 -1.55
C ILE A 187 -21.58 9.48 -1.34
N GLU A 188 -22.21 10.21 -2.26
CA GLU A 188 -23.66 10.40 -2.33
C GLU A 188 -24.28 9.40 -3.31
N THR A 189 -23.58 9.13 -4.42
CA THR A 189 -24.01 8.20 -5.48
C THR A 189 -22.83 7.36 -5.99
N PHE A 190 -23.12 6.15 -6.46
CA PHE A 190 -22.13 5.29 -7.09
C PHE A 190 -22.71 4.55 -8.32
N ASP A 191 -21.85 4.26 -9.29
CA ASP A 191 -22.15 3.40 -10.46
C ASP A 191 -20.99 2.43 -10.65
N ILE A 192 -21.12 1.24 -10.06
CA ILE A 192 -20.10 0.20 -10.05
C ILE A 192 -20.63 -1.00 -10.81
N LYS A 193 -19.84 -1.52 -11.75
CA LYS A 193 -20.15 -2.74 -12.50
C LYS A 193 -19.12 -3.80 -12.20
N SER A 194 -19.53 -5.00 -11.85
CA SER A 194 -18.62 -6.12 -11.63
C SER A 194 -19.33 -7.46 -11.72
N ASN A 195 -18.66 -8.45 -12.32
CA ASN A 195 -19.14 -9.84 -12.33
C ASN A 195 -18.55 -10.68 -11.18
N GLN A 196 -17.67 -10.11 -10.34
CA GLN A 196 -16.87 -10.84 -9.35
C GLN A 196 -16.98 -10.27 -7.93
N LEU A 197 -17.33 -8.98 -7.79
CA LEU A 197 -17.48 -8.35 -6.47
C LEU A 197 -18.60 -9.04 -5.69
N ASN A 198 -18.26 -9.52 -4.50
CA ASN A 198 -19.18 -10.11 -3.52
C ASN A 198 -19.10 -9.41 -2.16
N SER A 199 -18.24 -8.42 -2.01
CA SER A 199 -18.17 -7.53 -0.86
C SER A 199 -17.95 -6.09 -1.33
N LEU A 200 -18.86 -5.21 -0.92
CA LEU A 200 -18.79 -3.77 -1.16
C LEU A 200 -19.04 -3.04 0.16
N ASN A 201 -18.02 -2.36 0.67
CA ASN A 201 -18.14 -1.59 1.90
C ASN A 201 -18.27 -0.09 1.62
N LEU A 202 -19.45 0.46 1.92
CA LEU A 202 -19.79 1.87 1.77
C LEU A 202 -20.01 2.56 3.14
N TYR A 203 -19.56 1.95 4.24
CA TYR A 203 -19.78 2.48 5.58
C TYR A 203 -19.19 3.89 5.76
N TYR A 204 -19.83 4.75 6.54
CA TYR A 204 -19.46 6.17 6.69
C TYR A 204 -19.31 6.90 5.34
N ASN A 205 -20.38 6.92 4.56
CA ASN A 205 -20.54 7.77 3.38
C ASN A 205 -21.78 8.66 3.53
N LYS A 206 -22.16 9.38 2.47
CA LYS A 206 -23.31 10.31 2.45
C LYS A 206 -24.48 9.77 1.62
N ILE A 207 -24.59 8.45 1.51
CA ILE A 207 -25.69 7.81 0.77
C ILE A 207 -26.97 7.97 1.59
N GLU A 208 -27.89 8.83 1.13
CA GLU A 208 -29.15 9.09 1.82
C GLU A 208 -30.19 7.99 1.60
N LYS A 209 -30.15 7.35 0.43
CA LYS A 209 -31.10 6.31 0.03
C LYS A 209 -30.40 5.25 -0.81
N LEU A 210 -30.77 4.00 -0.57
CA LEU A 210 -30.38 2.86 -1.40
C LEU A 210 -31.54 2.50 -2.33
N GLU A 211 -31.25 2.41 -3.63
CA GLU A 211 -32.19 2.00 -4.66
C GLU A 211 -31.70 0.72 -5.33
N LYS A 212 -32.63 -0.13 -5.77
CA LYS A 212 -32.31 -1.45 -6.34
C LYS A 212 -31.42 -1.32 -7.58
N GLU A 213 -31.66 -0.28 -8.36
CA GLU A 213 -30.99 0.06 -9.60
C GLU A 213 -29.47 0.23 -9.41
N MET A 214 -29.04 0.66 -8.23
CA MET A 214 -27.62 0.84 -7.87
C MET A 214 -26.84 -0.48 -7.82
N PHE A 215 -27.53 -1.61 -7.67
CA PHE A 215 -26.93 -2.94 -7.53
C PHE A 215 -27.18 -3.86 -8.73
N VAL A 216 -27.89 -3.41 -9.77
CA VAL A 216 -28.26 -4.23 -10.93
C VAL A 216 -27.04 -4.80 -11.67
N TYR A 217 -25.90 -4.09 -11.63
CA TYR A 217 -24.63 -4.53 -12.24
C TYR A 217 -23.67 -5.19 -11.24
N LEU A 218 -24.18 -5.65 -10.10
CA LEU A 218 -23.43 -6.30 -9.02
C LEU A 218 -24.13 -7.61 -8.59
N PRO A 219 -24.25 -8.61 -9.48
CA PRO A 219 -25.09 -9.79 -9.28
C PRO A 219 -24.68 -10.72 -8.12
N ASN A 220 -23.51 -10.52 -7.50
CA ASN A 220 -23.03 -11.34 -6.38
C ASN A 220 -23.05 -10.60 -5.02
N LEU A 221 -23.64 -9.39 -4.95
CA LEU A 221 -23.89 -8.65 -3.71
C LEU A 221 -25.31 -8.89 -3.22
#